data_AF-A0A8D9AGZ7-F1
#
_entry.id   AF-A0A8D9AGZ7-F1
#
_cell.length_a   1.000
_cell.length_b   1.000
_cell.length_c   1.000
_cell.angle_alpha   90.00
_cell.angle_beta   90.00
_cell.angle_gamma   90.00
#
_symmetry.space_group_name_H-M   'P 1'
#
loop_
_entity.id
_entity.type
_entity.pdbx_description
1 polymer ?
#
loop_
_entity_poly.entity_id
_entity_poly.type
_entity_poly.pdbx_seq_one_letter_code
_entity_poly.pdbx_strand_id
1 'polypeptide(L)'
;TDLHEPSTTEVSRTVTRFLSNRKLLNSRQDFQYARMLLLTRLLCDRRKQQLVDIRRAEDIYNAAAPSAALLTIENKVDLEVPPADFTYIPSSVPRDGVIVTEDPVIWCTCKANCTNSRDACCGDLNDSEFAYNRRTKRLKLEKGTPIYECNNKCACDETCINRNVQKGVQLPLIIFKTKNNRGW
;
A
#
# COMPACT_ATOMS: atom_id res chain seq x y z
N THR A 1 5.81 23.28 8.37
CA THR A 1 6.96 24.19 8.16
C THR A 1 7.82 23.56 7.11
N ASP A 2 7.80 24.08 5.89
CA ASP A 2 8.71 23.61 4.86
C ASP A 2 10.13 23.92 5.30
N LEU A 3 10.91 22.86 5.58
CA LEU A 3 12.32 22.99 5.86
C LEU A 3 12.99 23.47 4.57
N HIS A 4 13.35 24.75 4.52
CA HIS A 4 14.07 25.30 3.39
C HIS A 4 15.47 24.70 3.36
N GLU A 5 15.83 24.09 2.23
CA GLU A 5 17.14 23.46 2.08
C GLU A 5 18.23 24.54 2.11
N PRO A 6 19.15 24.51 3.09
CA PRO A 6 20.23 25.47 3.15
C PRO A 6 21.21 25.25 2.00
N SER A 7 21.72 26.34 1.45
CA SER A 7 22.68 26.32 0.34
C SER A 7 23.95 25.57 0.74
N THR A 8 24.46 24.69 -0.14
CA THR A 8 25.73 23.98 0.06
C THR A 8 26.89 24.94 0.34
N THR A 9 26.88 26.11 -0.29
CA THR A 9 27.87 27.17 -0.08
C THR A 9 27.79 27.77 1.32
N GLU A 10 26.58 27.97 1.84
CA GLU A 10 26.34 28.53 3.17
C GLU A 10 26.76 27.56 4.28
N VAL A 11 26.44 26.27 4.13
CA VAL A 11 26.88 25.20 5.03
C VAL A 11 28.41 25.08 4.97
N SER A 12 29.00 24.98 3.78
CA SER A 12 30.45 24.86 3.59
C SER A 12 31.20 26.05 4.18
N ARG A 13 30.70 27.28 3.98
CA ARG A 13 31.27 28.50 4.56
C ARG A 13 31.23 28.46 6.08
N THR A 14 30.12 28.01 6.67
CA THR A 14 29.94 27.91 8.13
C THR A 14 30.87 26.85 8.74
N VAL A 15 30.98 25.68 8.13
CA VAL A 15 31.91 24.60 8.54
C VAL A 15 33.37 25.06 8.39
N THR A 16 33.72 25.67 7.25
CA THR A 16 35.08 26.18 7.01
C THR A 16 35.45 27.25 8.02
N ARG A 17 34.54 28.17 8.34
CA ARG A 17 34.72 29.21 9.36
C ARG A 17 34.95 28.60 10.76
N PHE A 18 34.27 27.51 11.10
CA PHE A 18 34.53 26.75 12.33
C PHE A 18 35.92 26.11 12.36
N LEU A 19 36.32 25.43 11.28
CA LEU A 19 37.60 24.70 11.21
C LEU A 19 38.82 25.65 11.13
N SER A 20 38.68 26.78 10.44
CA SER A 20 39.77 27.74 10.20
C SER A 20 40.02 28.70 11.34
N ASN A 21 39.00 29.08 12.12
CA ASN A 21 39.20 29.95 13.28
C ASN A 21 38.11 29.74 14.34
N ARG A 22 38.46 29.02 15.41
CA ARG A 22 37.57 28.78 16.56
C ARG A 22 37.06 30.06 17.24
N LYS A 23 37.76 31.20 17.05
CA LYS A 23 37.34 32.53 17.51
C LYS A 23 36.44 33.26 16.49
N LEU A 24 35.66 32.58 15.65
CA LEU A 24 34.67 33.23 14.76
C LEU A 24 33.23 32.79 15.02
N LEU A 25 33.00 31.78 15.86
CA LEU A 25 31.70 31.54 16.51
C LEU A 25 31.86 32.08 17.93
N ASN A 26 31.79 33.40 18.09
CA ASN A 26 32.15 34.04 19.36
C ASN A 26 30.97 34.32 20.25
N SER A 27 29.77 34.28 19.67
CA SER A 27 28.53 34.46 20.39
C SER A 27 27.76 33.15 20.48
N ARG A 28 26.94 33.04 21.53
CA ARG A 28 25.95 31.97 21.67
C ARG A 28 25.03 31.88 20.43
N GLN A 29 24.73 33.01 19.81
CA GLN A 29 23.88 33.10 18.62
C GLN A 29 24.55 32.48 17.39
N ASP A 30 25.86 32.72 17.18
CA ASP A 30 26.61 32.12 16.08
C ASP A 30 26.60 30.59 16.16
N PHE A 31 26.82 30.02 17.35
CA PHE A 31 26.78 28.57 17.56
C PHE A 31 25.37 28.00 17.33
N GLN A 32 24.33 28.69 17.80
CA GLN A 32 22.94 28.27 17.60
C GLN A 32 22.57 28.25 16.12
N TYR A 33 22.97 29.28 15.38
CA TYR A 33 22.72 29.37 13.95
C TYR A 33 23.49 28.30 13.15
N ALA A 34 24.77 28.08 13.45
CA ALA A 34 25.55 27.02 12.82
C ALA A 34 24.95 25.63 13.09
N ARG A 35 24.54 25.37 14.34
CA ARG A 35 23.85 24.12 14.70
C ARG A 35 22.53 23.97 13.94
N MET A 36 21.73 25.02 13.85
CA MET A 36 20.47 25.02 13.09
C MET A 36 20.72 24.69 11.61
N LEU A 37 21.67 25.37 10.95
CA LEU A 37 22.02 25.11 9.55
C LEU A 37 22.43 23.65 9.31
N LEU A 38 23.30 23.10 10.16
CA LEU A 38 23.76 21.72 10.06
C LEU A 38 22.63 20.71 10.27
N LEU A 39 21.76 20.93 11.26
CA LEU A 39 20.60 20.09 11.50
C LEU A 39 19.59 20.15 10.35
N THR A 40 19.29 21.35 9.83
CA THR A 40 18.41 21.49 8.67
C THR A 40 18.99 20.77 7.46
N ARG A 41 20.29 20.91 7.19
CA ARG A 41 20.95 20.19 6.08
C ARG A 41 20.81 18.67 6.23
N LEU A 42 21.12 18.14 7.41
CA LEU A 42 20.99 16.71 7.71
C LEU A 42 19.55 16.22 7.50
N LEU A 43 18.55 16.98 7.97
CA LEU A 43 17.14 16.61 7.82
C LEU A 43 16.69 16.67 6.35
N CYS A 44 17.14 17.67 5.58
CA CYS A 44 16.87 17.75 4.14
C CYS A 44 17.48 16.56 3.39
N ASP A 45 18.74 16.20 3.68
CA ASP A 45 19.41 15.06 3.05
C ASP A 45 18.71 13.74 3.42
N ARG A 46 18.33 13.54 4.69
CA ARG A 46 17.53 12.38 5.10
C ARG A 46 16.16 12.34 4.46
N ARG A 47 15.48 13.48 4.30
CA ARG A 47 14.18 13.56 3.61
C ARG A 47 14.31 13.17 2.14
N LYS A 48 15.37 13.60 1.46
CA LYS A 48 15.63 13.19 0.06
C LYS A 48 15.81 11.68 -0.04
N GLN A 49 16.62 11.09 0.83
CA GLN A 49 16.82 9.64 0.85
C GLN A 49 15.51 8.90 1.14
N GLN A 50 14.76 9.35 2.15
CA GLN A 50 13.46 8.77 2.49
C GLN A 50 12.50 8.76 1.28
N LEU A 51 12.44 9.84 0.50
CA LEU A 51 11.59 9.90 -0.70
C LEU A 51 12.02 8.91 -1.78
N VAL A 52 13.32 8.68 -1.94
CA VAL A 52 13.86 7.64 -2.84
C VAL A 52 13.47 6.25 -2.35
N ASP A 53 13.60 5.99 -1.05
CA ASP A 53 13.27 4.70 -0.46
C ASP A 53 11.76 4.40 -0.54
N ILE A 54 10.92 5.41 -0.29
CA ILE A 54 9.46 5.33 -0.47
C ILE A 54 9.12 4.98 -1.91
N ARG A 55 9.69 5.70 -2.90
CA ARG A 55 9.43 5.42 -4.31
C ARG A 55 9.86 4.01 -4.70
N ARG A 56 11.03 3.56 -4.23
CA ARG A 56 11.50 2.20 -4.46
C ARG A 56 10.53 1.16 -3.90
N ALA A 57 9.96 1.39 -2.72
CA ALA A 57 8.95 0.51 -2.15
C ALA A 57 7.66 0.51 -2.96
N GLU A 58 7.17 1.68 -3.41
CA GLU A 58 6.03 1.79 -4.33
C GLU A 58 6.25 0.97 -5.60
N ASP A 59 7.41 1.10 -6.23
CA ASP A 59 7.75 0.36 -7.46
C ASP A 59 7.72 -1.15 -7.21
N ILE A 60 8.30 -1.62 -6.10
CA ILE A 60 8.30 -3.05 -5.72
C ILE A 60 6.87 -3.55 -5.48
N TYR A 61 6.04 -2.80 -4.75
CA TYR A 61 4.69 -3.24 -4.40
C TYR A 61 3.78 -3.30 -5.64
N ASN A 62 3.86 -2.29 -6.52
CA ASN A 62 3.08 -2.28 -7.75
C ASN A 62 3.57 -3.34 -8.75
N ALA A 63 4.88 -3.61 -8.81
CA ALA A 63 5.42 -4.69 -9.65
C ALA A 63 4.94 -6.08 -9.20
N ALA A 64 4.71 -6.27 -7.89
CA ALA A 64 4.18 -7.51 -7.34
C ALA A 64 2.68 -7.72 -7.65
N ALA A 65 1.93 -6.69 -8.05
CA ALA A 65 0.50 -6.75 -8.35
C ALA A 65 0.12 -5.96 -9.63
N PRO A 66 0.62 -6.36 -10.81
CA PRO A 66 0.52 -5.55 -12.04
C PRO A 66 -0.91 -5.36 -12.55
N SER A 67 -1.85 -6.22 -12.15
CA SER A 67 -3.27 -6.14 -12.53
C SER A 67 -4.12 -5.34 -11.53
N ALA A 68 -3.57 -4.95 -10.38
CA ALA A 68 -4.28 -4.17 -9.37
C ALA A 68 -4.20 -2.67 -9.66
N ALA A 69 -5.10 -1.90 -9.05
CA ALA A 69 -5.00 -0.45 -9.06
C ALA A 69 -3.75 0.03 -8.30
N LEU A 70 -3.23 1.19 -8.72
CA LEU A 70 -1.98 1.75 -8.20
C LEU A 70 -2.01 1.95 -6.68
N LEU A 71 -0.96 1.48 -6.02
CA LEU A 71 -0.68 1.72 -4.62
C LEU A 71 0.42 2.77 -4.48
N THR A 72 0.15 3.86 -3.77
CA THR A 72 1.17 4.86 -3.42
C THR A 72 1.44 4.86 -1.92
N ILE A 73 2.57 5.43 -1.53
CA ILE A 73 3.06 5.51 -0.16
C ILE A 73 3.44 6.96 0.12
N GLU A 74 2.87 7.52 1.19
CA GLU A 74 3.11 8.91 1.57
C GLU A 74 3.52 9.02 3.04
N ASN A 75 4.63 9.70 3.30
CA ASN A 75 4.98 10.14 4.66
C ASN A 75 5.16 11.66 4.68
N LYS A 76 4.26 12.37 5.36
CA LYS A 76 4.33 13.82 5.62
C LYS A 76 4.50 14.14 7.12
N VAL A 77 4.84 13.15 7.93
CA VAL A 77 4.85 13.26 9.40
C VAL A 77 6.27 13.23 9.92
N ASP A 78 7.06 12.25 9.50
CA ASP A 78 8.42 12.02 9.98
C ASP A 78 9.33 11.49 8.85
N LEU A 79 10.49 10.98 9.23
CA LEU A 79 11.52 10.43 8.33
C LEU A 79 11.51 8.90 8.25
N GLU A 80 10.44 8.24 8.72
CA GLU A 80 10.31 6.78 8.64
C GLU A 80 10.06 6.35 7.19
N VAL A 81 10.67 5.23 6.80
CA VAL A 81 10.49 4.57 5.50
C VAL A 81 9.72 3.27 5.70
N PRO A 82 9.08 2.72 4.65
CA PRO A 82 8.48 1.39 4.72
C PRO A 82 9.50 0.35 5.24
N PRO A 83 9.08 -0.66 6.03
CA PRO A 83 10.00 -1.62 6.61
C PRO A 83 10.77 -2.38 5.53
N ALA A 84 12.10 -2.45 5.68
CA ALA A 84 12.96 -3.12 4.71
C ALA A 84 12.80 -4.65 4.70
N ASP A 85 12.28 -5.21 5.78
CA ASP A 85 11.99 -6.63 5.99
C ASP A 85 10.55 -7.01 5.62
N PHE A 86 9.78 -6.09 5.02
CA PHE A 86 8.44 -6.36 4.54
C PHE A 86 8.43 -6.69 3.04
N THR A 87 7.80 -7.81 2.69
CA THR A 87 7.54 -8.21 1.29
C THR A 87 6.05 -8.12 1.00
N TYR A 88 5.67 -7.31 0.02
CA TYR A 88 4.28 -7.23 -0.44
C TYR A 88 3.94 -8.47 -1.27
N ILE A 89 2.84 -9.15 -0.91
CA ILE A 89 2.34 -10.32 -1.62
C ILE A 89 0.84 -10.11 -1.89
N PRO A 90 0.39 -10.16 -3.16
CA PRO A 90 -1.00 -9.83 -3.53
C PRO A 90 -2.01 -10.93 -3.16
N SER A 91 -1.52 -12.14 -2.88
CA SER A 91 -2.34 -13.32 -2.57
C SER A 91 -1.83 -13.98 -1.29
N SER A 92 -2.73 -14.66 -0.58
CA SER A 92 -2.37 -15.37 0.64
C SER A 92 -1.41 -16.52 0.33
N VAL A 93 -0.39 -16.69 1.19
CA VAL A 93 0.57 -17.79 1.09
C VAL A 93 0.29 -18.78 2.23
N PRO A 94 -0.07 -20.04 1.93
CA PRO A 94 -0.23 -21.04 2.98
C PRO A 94 1.10 -21.37 3.63
N ARG A 95 1.09 -21.62 4.94
CA ARG A 95 2.27 -22.09 5.69
C ARG A 95 2.48 -23.57 5.44
N ASP A 96 3.71 -24.04 5.61
CA ASP A 96 4.08 -25.45 5.64
C ASP A 96 3.10 -26.28 6.48
N GLY A 97 2.61 -27.38 5.89
CA GLY A 97 1.63 -28.28 6.49
C GLY A 97 0.16 -27.87 6.30
N VAL A 98 -0.14 -26.66 5.79
CA VAL A 98 -1.51 -26.25 5.43
C VAL A 98 -1.83 -26.70 4.01
N ILE A 99 -2.80 -27.61 3.89
CA ILE A 99 -3.30 -28.07 2.59
C ILE A 99 -4.40 -27.11 2.13
N VAL A 100 -4.12 -26.32 1.09
CA VAL A 100 -5.13 -25.55 0.36
C VAL A 100 -5.43 -26.29 -0.93
N THR A 101 -6.67 -26.75 -1.09
CA THR A 101 -7.09 -27.42 -2.32
C THR A 101 -7.37 -26.37 -3.39
N GLU A 102 -6.53 -26.31 -4.41
CA GLU A 102 -6.77 -25.47 -5.59
C GLU A 102 -7.91 -26.00 -6.47
N ASP A 103 -8.26 -27.28 -6.30
CA ASP A 103 -9.31 -27.91 -7.06
C ASP A 103 -10.69 -27.60 -6.48
N PRO A 104 -11.54 -26.81 -7.16
CA PRO A 104 -12.86 -26.49 -6.64
C PRO A 104 -13.74 -27.74 -6.69
N VAL A 105 -14.42 -28.00 -5.58
CA VAL A 105 -15.39 -29.11 -5.45
C VAL A 105 -16.77 -28.77 -6.02
N ILE A 106 -17.05 -27.49 -6.24
CA ILE A 106 -18.33 -26.99 -6.73
C ILE A 106 -18.10 -25.98 -7.85
N TRP A 107 -18.89 -26.08 -8.93
CA TRP A 107 -18.87 -25.14 -10.04
C TRP A 107 -20.24 -25.09 -10.72
N CYS A 108 -20.49 -24.02 -11.48
CA CYS A 108 -21.73 -23.86 -12.25
C CYS A 108 -21.47 -23.89 -13.76
N THR A 109 -22.49 -24.29 -14.51
CA THR A 109 -22.49 -24.29 -15.99
C THR A 109 -23.24 -23.09 -16.59
N CYS A 110 -23.49 -22.05 -15.80
CA CYS A 110 -24.15 -20.83 -16.25
C CYS A 110 -23.37 -20.18 -17.42
N LYS A 111 -24.07 -19.80 -18.49
CA LYS A 111 -23.46 -19.14 -19.66
C LYS A 111 -23.28 -17.64 -19.40
N ALA A 112 -22.12 -17.11 -19.75
CA ALA A 112 -21.72 -15.71 -19.60
C ALA A 112 -21.74 -15.21 -18.14
N ASN A 113 -22.90 -14.78 -17.64
CA ASN A 113 -23.01 -14.11 -16.35
C ASN A 113 -24.02 -14.80 -15.41
N CYS A 114 -23.58 -15.09 -14.19
CA CYS A 114 -24.42 -15.64 -13.14
C CYS A 114 -25.33 -14.55 -12.57
N THR A 115 -26.59 -14.52 -13.02
CA THR A 115 -27.49 -13.40 -12.70
C THR A 115 -28.75 -13.79 -11.92
N ASN A 116 -29.07 -15.08 -11.83
CA ASN A 116 -30.27 -15.58 -11.16
C ASN A 116 -29.95 -16.89 -10.39
N SER A 117 -30.73 -17.12 -9.34
CA SER A 117 -30.85 -18.36 -8.57
C SER A 117 -31.59 -19.49 -9.27
N ARG A 118 -31.62 -19.46 -10.61
CA ARG A 118 -32.24 -20.51 -11.40
C ARG A 118 -31.13 -21.30 -12.07
N ASP A 119 -31.10 -22.59 -11.73
CA ASP A 119 -30.21 -23.65 -12.23
C ASP A 119 -28.79 -23.65 -11.64
N ALA A 120 -28.67 -24.07 -10.37
CA ALA A 120 -27.42 -24.56 -9.78
C ALA A 120 -26.20 -23.61 -9.91
N CYS A 121 -26.42 -22.31 -9.74
CA CYS A 121 -25.34 -21.31 -9.75
C CYS A 121 -24.55 -21.35 -8.45
N CYS A 122 -23.22 -21.13 -8.49
CA CYS A 122 -22.36 -21.13 -7.30
C CYS A 122 -22.85 -20.24 -6.16
N GLY A 123 -23.50 -19.12 -6.47
CA GLY A 123 -24.04 -18.20 -5.47
C GLY A 123 -25.30 -18.71 -4.76
N ASP A 124 -25.94 -19.77 -5.26
CA ASP A 124 -27.18 -20.33 -4.73
C ASP A 124 -27.07 -21.85 -4.46
N LEU A 125 -25.85 -22.39 -4.44
CA LEU A 125 -25.57 -23.81 -4.13
C LEU A 125 -25.34 -23.97 -2.62
N ASN A 126 -25.71 -25.13 -2.07
CA ASN A 126 -25.57 -25.46 -0.63
C ASN A 126 -26.25 -24.44 0.30
N ASP A 127 -27.49 -24.07 0.00
CA ASP A 127 -28.28 -23.10 0.79
C ASP A 127 -27.59 -21.73 0.95
N SER A 128 -26.63 -21.40 0.07
CA SER A 128 -26.01 -20.09 0.06
C SER A 128 -26.93 -19.05 -0.54
N GLU A 129 -26.79 -17.81 -0.08
CA GLU A 129 -27.42 -16.67 -0.73
C GLU A 129 -26.43 -15.98 -1.68
N PHE A 130 -26.90 -15.61 -2.88
CA PHE A 130 -26.09 -14.90 -3.86
C PHE A 130 -25.48 -13.62 -3.27
N ALA A 131 -24.15 -13.48 -3.27
CA ALA A 131 -23.50 -12.46 -2.44
C ALA A 131 -23.68 -11.00 -2.92
N TYR A 132 -23.79 -10.79 -4.22
CA TYR A 132 -23.66 -9.47 -4.83
C TYR A 132 -24.95 -8.95 -5.44
N ASN A 133 -25.26 -7.68 -5.17
CA ASN A 133 -26.38 -6.99 -5.82
C ASN A 133 -26.10 -6.84 -7.32
N ARG A 134 -27.06 -7.25 -8.16
CA ARG A 134 -26.92 -7.25 -9.63
C ARG A 134 -26.67 -5.88 -10.26
N ARG A 135 -27.22 -4.82 -9.67
CA ARG A 135 -27.11 -3.45 -10.21
C ARG A 135 -25.87 -2.76 -9.68
N THR A 136 -25.64 -2.84 -8.37
CA THR A 136 -24.57 -2.07 -7.71
C THR A 136 -23.26 -2.84 -7.60
N LYS A 137 -23.26 -4.16 -7.82
CA LYS A 137 -22.14 -5.09 -7.59
C LYS A 137 -21.61 -5.09 -6.15
N ARG A 138 -22.38 -4.54 -5.21
CA ARG A 138 -22.03 -4.48 -3.78
C ARG A 138 -22.48 -5.74 -3.06
N LEU A 139 -21.72 -6.10 -2.02
CA LEU A 139 -22.11 -7.14 -1.08
C LEU A 139 -23.46 -6.79 -0.44
N LYS A 140 -24.37 -7.75 -0.41
CA LYS A 140 -25.68 -7.63 0.26
C LYS A 140 -25.88 -8.62 1.40
N LEU A 141 -24.94 -9.55 1.61
CA LEU A 141 -25.00 -10.52 2.69
C LEU A 141 -24.72 -9.86 4.05
N GLU A 142 -25.28 -10.45 5.10
CA GLU A 142 -24.97 -10.09 6.47
C GLU A 142 -23.55 -10.50 6.87
N LYS A 143 -23.04 -9.87 7.92
CA LYS A 143 -21.74 -10.22 8.48
C LYS A 143 -21.79 -11.64 9.04
N GLY A 144 -20.78 -12.44 8.72
CA GLY A 144 -20.69 -13.84 9.14
C GLY A 144 -21.20 -14.83 8.09
N THR A 145 -21.87 -14.36 7.03
CA THR A 145 -22.30 -15.21 5.93
C THR A 145 -21.14 -15.45 4.95
N PRO A 146 -20.86 -16.71 4.56
CA PRO A 146 -19.82 -17.02 3.60
C PRO A 146 -20.19 -16.55 2.19
N ILE A 147 -19.16 -16.27 1.38
CA ILE A 147 -19.29 -15.89 -0.03
C ILE A 147 -18.75 -17.04 -0.88
N TYR A 148 -19.58 -17.58 -1.77
CA TYR A 148 -19.19 -18.60 -2.75
C TYR A 148 -19.12 -17.99 -4.16
N GLU A 149 -17.92 -17.58 -4.57
CA GLU A 149 -17.67 -17.06 -5.91
C GLU A 149 -17.57 -18.18 -6.96
N CYS A 150 -17.85 -17.82 -8.21
CA CYS A 150 -17.52 -18.67 -9.35
C CYS A 150 -16.00 -18.80 -9.48
N ASN A 151 -15.53 -19.98 -9.89
CA ASN A 151 -14.10 -20.34 -9.94
C ASN A 151 -13.67 -20.79 -11.35
N ASN A 152 -12.44 -21.26 -11.50
CA ASN A 152 -11.86 -21.68 -12.78
C ASN A 152 -12.61 -22.84 -13.48
N LYS A 153 -13.40 -23.65 -12.77
CA LYS A 153 -14.24 -24.70 -13.36
C LYS A 153 -15.60 -24.21 -13.86
N CYS A 154 -16.00 -22.98 -13.52
CA CYS A 154 -17.30 -22.45 -13.93
C CYS A 154 -17.29 -22.02 -15.41
N ALA A 155 -18.39 -22.27 -16.12
CA ALA A 155 -18.53 -21.89 -17.54
C ALA A 155 -18.77 -20.39 -17.76
N CYS A 156 -19.05 -19.62 -16.71
CA CYS A 156 -19.23 -18.18 -16.77
C CYS A 156 -17.89 -17.45 -16.94
N ASP A 157 -17.91 -16.36 -17.69
CA ASP A 157 -16.72 -15.57 -18.00
C ASP A 157 -16.22 -14.72 -16.81
N GLU A 158 -15.10 -14.02 -16.99
CA GLU A 158 -14.48 -13.15 -15.98
C GLU A 158 -15.34 -11.92 -15.61
N THR A 159 -16.27 -11.54 -16.47
CA THR A 159 -17.18 -10.41 -16.25
C THR A 159 -18.37 -10.78 -15.35
N CYS A 160 -18.54 -12.07 -15.05
CA CYS A 160 -19.54 -12.60 -14.14
C CYS A 160 -19.60 -11.79 -12.82
N ILE A 161 -20.82 -11.44 -12.38
CA ILE A 161 -20.99 -10.64 -11.15
C ILE A 161 -20.64 -11.44 -9.89
N ASN A 162 -20.67 -12.78 -9.96
CA ASN A 162 -20.24 -13.68 -8.89
C ASN A 162 -18.73 -13.97 -8.91
N ARG A 163 -17.95 -13.08 -9.54
CA ARG A 163 -16.49 -13.07 -9.59
C ARG A 163 -16.02 -11.68 -9.21
N ASN A 164 -16.06 -11.33 -7.93
CA ASN A 164 -15.84 -9.95 -7.47
C ASN A 164 -14.55 -9.80 -6.68
N VAL A 165 -14.33 -10.62 -5.65
CA VAL A 165 -13.08 -10.64 -4.85
C VAL A 165 -11.90 -10.98 -5.75
N GLN A 166 -12.07 -11.94 -6.66
CA GLN A 166 -11.03 -12.33 -7.62
C GLN A 166 -10.60 -11.22 -8.59
N LYS A 167 -11.36 -10.12 -8.71
CA LYS A 167 -10.93 -8.96 -9.53
C LYS A 167 -9.86 -8.13 -8.83
N GLY A 168 -9.55 -8.42 -7.57
CA GLY A 168 -8.56 -7.68 -6.80
C GLY A 168 -8.97 -6.24 -6.50
N VAL A 169 -8.01 -5.46 -6.01
CA VAL A 169 -8.23 -4.06 -5.64
C VAL A 169 -8.33 -3.21 -6.90
N GLN A 170 -9.48 -2.56 -7.09
CA GLN A 170 -9.81 -1.76 -8.27
C GLN A 170 -9.65 -0.25 -8.06
N LEU A 171 -9.49 0.19 -6.81
CA LEU A 171 -9.34 1.61 -6.47
C LEU A 171 -7.89 1.91 -6.10
N PRO A 172 -7.31 3.02 -6.62
CA PRO A 172 -6.01 3.45 -6.15
C PRO A 172 -6.04 3.74 -4.65
N LEU A 173 -5.03 3.24 -3.92
CA LEU A 173 -4.93 3.39 -2.47
C LEU A 173 -3.62 4.09 -2.10
N ILE A 174 -3.61 4.71 -0.93
CA ILE A 174 -2.44 5.38 -0.36
C ILE A 174 -2.17 4.78 1.02
N ILE A 175 -0.98 4.21 1.23
CA ILE A 175 -0.45 3.91 2.56
C ILE A 175 0.16 5.20 3.09
N PHE A 176 -0.27 5.69 4.26
CA PHE A 176 0.18 6.99 4.72
C PHE A 176 0.51 7.04 6.21
N LYS A 177 1.64 7.66 6.52
CA LYS A 177 2.04 7.85 7.92
C LYS A 177 1.03 8.73 8.66
N THR A 178 0.48 8.21 9.74
CA THR A 178 -0.50 8.92 10.57
C THR A 178 0.17 9.90 11.52
N LYS A 179 -0.46 11.06 11.77
CA LYS A 179 0.04 12.08 12.71
C LYS A 179 -0.20 11.75 14.18
N ASN A 180 -1.10 10.80 14.47
CA ASN A 180 -1.56 10.47 15.82
C ASN A 180 -0.98 9.16 16.34
N ASN A 181 0.25 8.83 15.95
CA ASN A 181 1.02 7.68 16.45
C ASN A 181 0.34 6.32 16.25
N ARG A 182 -0.45 6.15 15.17
CA ARG A 182 -1.00 4.84 14.78
C ARG A 182 -0.13 4.09 13.76
N GLY A 183 1.01 4.67 13.38
CA GLY A 183 1.90 4.09 12.37
C GLY A 183 1.53 4.52 10.95
N TRP A 184 1.84 3.64 10.00
CA TRP A 184 1.47 3.73 8.58
C TRP A 184 -0.03 3.53 8.35
#